data_AF-I9A720-F1
#
_entry.id   AF-I9A720-F1
#
_cell.length_a   1.000
_cell.length_b   1.000
_cell.length_c   1.000
_cell.angle_alpha   90.00
_cell.angle_beta   90.00
_cell.angle_gamma   90.00
#
_symmetry.space_group_name_H-M   'P 1'
#
loop_
_entity.id
_entity.type
_entity.pdbx_description
1 polymer ?
#
loop_
_entity_poly.entity_id
_entity_poly.type
_entity_poly.pdbx_seq_one_letter_code
_entity_poly.pdbx_strand_id
1 'polypeptide(L)'
;MKILTATATTQGRRPGDFNYCIEGELVWIGLVCATDRGDPDGGCGCGRAFGGMSSHRATTTAMIRDVATDRRRYTDALRASLEAQRWPTASADRLADGLIQLVDDWPVGTVVERRLDAVNVRDWPRHA
;
A
#
# COMPACT_ATOMS: atom_id res chain seq x y z
N MET A 1 8.30 -5.54 12.43
CA MET A 1 7.42 -6.30 11.52
C MET A 1 7.50 -5.70 10.13
N LYS A 2 7.58 -6.54 9.09
CA LYS A 2 7.59 -6.08 7.69
C LYS A 2 6.20 -5.61 7.26
N ILE A 3 6.10 -4.36 6.83
CA ILE A 3 4.84 -3.76 6.38
C ILE A 3 5.07 -2.79 5.22
N LEU A 4 4.02 -2.55 4.44
CA LEU A 4 4.02 -1.58 3.34
C LEU A 4 3.92 -0.15 3.88
N THR A 5 4.81 0.70 3.38
CA THR A 5 4.81 2.14 3.63
C THR A 5 4.87 2.92 2.33
N ALA A 6 4.27 4.11 2.29
CA ALA A 6 4.33 4.96 1.11
C ALA A 6 5.79 5.35 0.80
N THR A 7 6.14 5.41 -0.48
CA THR A 7 7.43 5.94 -0.89
C THR A 7 7.37 6.75 -2.19
N ALA A 8 8.26 7.72 -2.33
CA ALA A 8 8.57 8.40 -3.58
C ALA A 8 9.62 7.64 -4.40
N THR A 9 10.25 6.61 -3.84
CA THR A 9 11.26 5.81 -4.53
C THR A 9 10.64 5.16 -5.77
N THR A 10 11.32 5.28 -6.92
CA THR A 10 10.88 4.79 -8.24
C THR A 10 9.66 5.49 -8.84
N GLN A 11 9.12 6.53 -8.21
CA GLN A 11 8.06 7.33 -8.82
C GLN A 11 8.55 8.00 -10.10
N GLY A 12 7.68 8.02 -11.11
CA GLY A 12 7.98 8.56 -12.44
C GLY A 12 8.77 7.60 -13.34
N ARG A 13 9.17 6.42 -12.86
CA ARG A 13 9.74 5.37 -13.74
C ARG A 13 8.69 4.79 -14.68
N ARG A 14 7.40 4.87 -14.34
CA ARG A 14 6.30 4.52 -15.24
C ARG A 14 5.38 5.71 -15.48
N PRO A 15 4.84 5.88 -16.70
CA PRO A 15 3.76 6.82 -16.94
C PRO A 15 2.58 6.56 -16.00
N GLY A 16 2.00 7.63 -15.45
CA GLY A 16 0.86 7.54 -14.54
C GLY A 16 1.22 7.26 -13.08
N ASP A 17 2.51 7.20 -12.74
CA ASP A 17 3.00 7.20 -11.36
C ASP A 17 2.63 8.48 -10.62
N PHE A 18 2.32 8.35 -9.34
CA PHE A 18 2.04 9.48 -8.45
C PHE A 18 2.28 9.10 -7.00
N ASN A 19 2.61 10.09 -6.17
CA ASN A 19 2.64 9.97 -4.72
C ASN A 19 2.06 11.24 -4.09
N TYR A 20 0.89 11.10 -3.48
CA TYR A 20 0.26 12.16 -2.67
C TYR A 20 0.25 11.82 -1.18
N CYS A 21 0.85 10.68 -0.82
CA CYS A 21 1.01 10.23 0.56
C CYS A 21 2.21 10.92 1.23
N ILE A 22 2.22 10.86 2.55
CA ILE A 22 3.38 11.22 3.37
C ILE A 22 4.41 10.09 3.25
N GLU A 23 5.67 10.41 2.95
CA GLU A 23 6.75 9.42 2.87
C GLU A 23 6.83 8.59 4.17
N GLY A 24 6.85 7.26 4.03
CA GLY A 24 6.96 6.35 5.16
C GLY A 24 5.66 6.07 5.93
N GLU A 25 4.54 6.72 5.59
CA GLU A 25 3.26 6.39 6.23
C GLU A 25 2.81 4.97 5.87
N LEU A 26 2.05 4.32 6.76
CA LEU A 26 1.47 3.00 6.48
C LEU A 26 0.50 3.09 5.31
N VAL A 27 0.50 2.07 4.45
CA VAL A 27 -0.44 1.99 3.34
C VAL A 27 -1.23 0.68 3.33
N TRP A 28 -2.39 0.70 2.69
CA TRP A 28 -3.26 -0.46 2.46
C TRP A 28 -3.74 -0.52 1.02
N ILE A 29 -4.29 -1.67 0.63
CA ILE A 29 -4.85 -1.91 -0.70
C ILE A 29 -6.36 -1.63 -0.64
N GLY A 30 -6.75 -0.50 -1.23
CA GLY A 30 -8.15 -0.07 -1.33
C GLY A 30 -8.92 -0.68 -2.51
N LEU A 31 -10.23 -0.45 -2.53
CA LEU A 31 -11.10 -0.88 -3.62
C LEU A 31 -10.77 -0.21 -4.96
N VAL A 32 -11.04 -0.91 -6.05
CA VAL A 32 -10.90 -0.41 -7.42
C VAL A 32 -12.27 0.03 -7.94
N CYS A 33 -12.37 1.26 -8.46
CA CYS A 33 -13.60 1.80 -9.01
C CYS A 33 -13.93 1.16 -10.37
N ALA A 34 -15.13 1.46 -10.91
CA ALA A 34 -15.54 0.91 -12.20
C ALA A 34 -14.60 1.31 -13.36
N THR A 35 -14.04 2.52 -13.32
CA THR A 35 -13.12 3.03 -14.36
C THR A 35 -11.87 2.16 -14.51
N ASP A 36 -11.27 1.73 -13.41
CA ASP A 36 -10.02 0.96 -13.43
C ASP A 36 -10.24 -0.55 -13.24
N ARG A 37 -11.49 -1.03 -13.14
CA ARG A 37 -11.81 -2.42 -12.73
C ARG A 37 -11.10 -3.49 -13.57
N GLY A 38 -10.97 -3.25 -14.87
CA GLY A 38 -10.29 -4.14 -15.82
C GLY A 38 -8.99 -3.60 -16.38
N ASP A 39 -8.60 -2.38 -15.97
CA ASP A 39 -7.43 -1.69 -16.50
C ASP A 39 -6.81 -0.81 -15.38
N PRO A 40 -5.64 -1.19 -14.82
CA PRO A 40 -5.00 -0.38 -13.79
C PRO A 40 -4.53 1.00 -14.28
N ASP A 41 -4.57 1.25 -15.59
CA ASP A 41 -4.26 2.50 -16.27
C ASP A 41 -5.49 3.19 -16.88
N GLY A 42 -6.71 2.73 -16.55
CA GLY A 42 -8.00 3.22 -17.09
C GLY A 42 -8.36 4.69 -16.79
N GLY A 43 -7.61 5.35 -15.91
CA GLY A 43 -7.60 6.81 -15.77
C GLY A 43 -7.81 7.32 -14.34
N CYS A 44 -8.41 6.55 -13.44
CA CYS A 44 -8.61 6.98 -12.05
C CYS A 44 -7.33 6.84 -11.21
N GLY A 45 -6.59 5.74 -11.41
CA GLY A 45 -5.37 5.41 -10.66
C GLY A 45 -5.58 4.49 -9.46
N CYS A 46 -6.83 4.28 -9.02
CA CYS A 46 -7.13 3.37 -7.91
C CYS A 46 -6.73 1.91 -8.20
N GLY A 47 -6.74 1.50 -9.47
CA GLY A 47 -6.29 0.17 -9.91
C GLY A 47 -4.78 -0.05 -9.76
N ARG A 48 -4.00 1.00 -9.48
CA ARG A 48 -2.55 0.93 -9.29
C ARG A 48 -2.05 1.58 -8.01
N ALA A 49 -2.95 1.94 -7.11
CA ALA A 49 -2.64 2.70 -5.93
C ALA A 49 -2.68 1.87 -4.64
N PHE A 50 -1.81 2.25 -3.72
CA PHE A 50 -1.95 2.03 -2.29
C PHE A 50 -2.54 3.29 -1.64
N GLY A 51 -3.39 3.12 -0.63
CA GLY A 51 -3.97 4.22 0.15
C GLY A 51 -3.20 4.46 1.45
N GLY A 52 -2.86 5.71 1.76
CA GLY A 52 -2.22 6.11 3.02
C GLY A 52 -3.17 6.06 4.20
N MET A 53 -2.70 5.52 5.33
CA MET A 53 -3.50 5.39 6.54
C MET A 53 -3.61 6.70 7.34
N SER A 54 -2.67 7.63 7.16
CA SER A 54 -2.66 8.93 7.87
C SER A 54 -3.13 10.07 7.00
N SER A 55 -2.64 10.15 5.76
CA SER A 55 -3.02 11.22 4.82
C SER A 55 -4.35 10.97 4.12
N HIS A 56 -4.80 9.71 4.07
CA HIS A 56 -5.92 9.25 3.24
C HIS A 56 -5.76 9.58 1.75
N ARG A 57 -4.51 9.79 1.32
CA ARG A 57 -4.13 10.00 -0.08
C ARG A 57 -3.63 8.69 -0.69
N ALA A 58 -3.19 8.75 -1.93
CA ALA A 58 -2.81 7.58 -2.70
C ALA A 58 -1.39 7.72 -3.27
N THR A 59 -0.72 6.56 -3.42
CA THR A 59 0.60 6.43 -4.04
C THR A 59 0.64 5.18 -4.91
N THR A 60 1.36 5.20 -6.03
CA THR A 60 1.56 4.03 -6.91
C THR A 60 2.69 3.10 -6.47
N THR A 61 3.51 3.53 -5.50
CA THR A 61 4.61 2.71 -4.98
C THR A 61 4.61 2.66 -3.46
N ALA A 62 5.01 1.51 -2.95
CA ALA A 62 5.19 1.27 -1.53
C ALA A 62 6.53 0.59 -1.28
N MET A 63 7.16 0.86 -0.14
CA MET A 63 8.38 0.20 0.31
C MET A 63 8.06 -0.69 1.50
N ILE A 64 8.63 -1.89 1.51
CA ILE A 64 8.61 -2.78 2.66
C ILE A 64 9.59 -2.25 3.69
N ARG A 65 9.10 -1.86 4.86
CA ARG A 65 9.94 -1.40 5.98
C ARG A 65 9.76 -2.32 7.17
N ASP A 66 10.82 -2.47 7.95
CA ASP A 66 10.72 -3.04 9.29
C ASP A 66 10.27 -1.94 10.25
N VAL A 67 9.07 -2.09 10.80
CA VAL A 67 8.48 -1.13 11.72
C VAL A 67 8.34 -1.77 13.09
N ALA A 68 8.79 -1.04 14.12
CA ALA A 68 8.69 -1.42 15.52
C ALA A 68 7.23 -1.35 16.01
N THR A 69 6.42 -2.31 15.56
CA THR A 69 5.01 -2.48 15.91
C THR A 69 4.67 -3.96 16.03
N ASP A 70 3.47 -4.25 16.54
CA ASP A 70 2.91 -5.59 16.62
C ASP A 70 1.64 -5.70 15.76
N ARG A 71 1.17 -6.94 15.52
CA ARG A 71 -0.04 -7.21 14.73
C ARG A 71 -1.26 -6.42 15.22
N ARG A 72 -1.46 -6.33 16.53
CA ARG A 72 -2.61 -5.66 17.14
C ARG A 72 -2.57 -4.17 16.84
N ARG A 73 -1.44 -3.51 17.12
CA ARG A 73 -1.23 -2.08 16.85
C ARG A 73 -1.37 -1.74 15.37
N TYR A 74 -0.85 -2.60 14.48
CA TYR A 74 -1.04 -2.42 13.04
C TYR A 74 -2.51 -2.53 12.62
N THR A 75 -3.22 -3.53 13.15
CA THR A 75 -4.66 -3.71 12.90
C THR A 75 -5.48 -2.54 13.43
N ASP A 76 -5.16 -2.03 14.62
CA ASP A 76 -5.84 -0.88 15.22
C ASP A 76 -5.61 0.39 14.39
N ALA A 77 -4.39 0.60 13.88
CA ALA A 77 -4.08 1.72 12.99
C ALA A 77 -4.88 1.64 11.67
N LEU A 78 -4.95 0.44 11.07
CA LEU A 78 -5.76 0.21 9.87
C LEU A 78 -7.25 0.45 10.16
N ARG A 79 -7.76 -0.07 11.27
CA ARG A 79 -9.16 0.10 11.68
C ARG A 79 -9.51 1.58 11.86
N ALA A 80 -8.66 2.33 12.57
CA ALA A 80 -8.83 3.77 12.76
C ALA A 80 -8.79 4.54 11.42
N SER A 81 -7.89 4.18 10.52
CA SER A 81 -7.82 4.76 9.16
C SER A 81 -9.09 4.49 8.35
N LEU A 82 -9.62 3.26 8.38
CA LEU A 82 -10.87 2.90 7.71
C LEU A 82 -12.04 3.69 8.30
N GLU A 83 -12.14 3.76 9.62
CA GLU A 83 -13.19 4.51 10.34
C GLU A 83 -13.15 6.01 10.00
N ALA A 84 -11.98 6.64 10.02
CA ALA A 84 -11.81 8.05 9.67
C ALA A 84 -12.28 8.38 8.24
N GLN A 85 -12.12 7.42 7.32
CA GLN A 85 -12.57 7.51 5.94
C GLN A 85 -14.00 6.97 5.73
N ARG A 86 -14.70 6.56 6.80
CA ARG A 86 -16.05 5.99 6.81
C ARG A 86 -16.18 4.67 6.02
N TRP A 87 -15.11 3.90 5.96
CA TRP A 87 -15.13 2.53 5.44
C TRP A 87 -15.58 1.52 6.49
N PRO A 88 -16.19 0.40 6.09
CA PRO A 88 -16.48 -0.71 7.00
C PRO A 88 -15.22 -1.26 7.67
N THR A 89 -15.28 -1.44 8.98
CA THR A 89 -14.15 -1.90 9.81
C THR A 89 -14.18 -3.37 10.17
N ALA A 90 -15.28 -4.07 9.88
CA ALA A 90 -15.50 -5.48 10.26
C ALA A 90 -14.43 -6.44 9.71
N SER A 91 -13.80 -6.08 8.59
CA SER A 91 -12.76 -6.89 7.93
C SER A 91 -11.33 -6.39 8.23
N ALA A 92 -11.15 -5.44 9.16
CA ALA A 92 -9.84 -4.83 9.43
C ALA A 92 -8.78 -5.88 9.81
N ASP A 93 -9.11 -6.84 10.67
CA ASP A 93 -8.21 -7.94 11.06
C ASP A 93 -7.78 -8.77 9.85
N ARG A 94 -8.73 -9.20 9.02
CA ARG A 94 -8.45 -10.00 7.82
C ARG A 94 -7.60 -9.25 6.81
N LEU A 95 -7.88 -7.96 6.62
CA LEU A 95 -7.12 -7.11 5.72
C LEU A 95 -5.70 -6.88 6.24
N ALA A 96 -5.54 -6.65 7.54
CA ALA A 96 -4.23 -6.52 8.18
C ALA A 96 -3.39 -7.80 8.00
N ASP A 97 -3.99 -8.98 8.28
CA ASP A 97 -3.32 -10.26 8.12
C ASP A 97 -2.89 -10.52 6.67
N GLY A 98 -3.77 -10.21 5.71
CA GLY A 98 -3.46 -10.33 4.29
C GLY A 98 -2.31 -9.43 3.85
N LEU A 99 -2.25 -8.17 4.33
CA LEU A 99 -1.17 -7.24 4.02
C LEU A 99 0.16 -7.64 4.64
N ILE A 100 0.15 -8.19 5.86
CA ILE A 100 1.35 -8.73 6.51
C ILE A 100 1.87 -9.93 5.73
N GLN A 101 0.99 -10.90 5.43
CA GLN A 101 1.35 -12.11 4.68
C GLN A 101 1.88 -11.78 3.28
N LEU A 102 1.27 -10.81 2.59
CA LEU A 102 1.64 -10.40 1.23
C LEU A 102 3.12 -10.04 1.09
N VAL A 103 3.74 -9.47 2.14
CA VAL A 103 5.12 -8.96 2.10
C VAL A 103 6.11 -9.80 2.91
N ASP A 104 5.64 -10.90 3.51
CA ASP A 104 6.43 -11.65 4.49
C ASP A 104 7.62 -12.40 3.88
N ASP A 105 7.63 -12.66 2.58
CA ASP A 105 8.74 -13.33 1.90
C ASP A 105 9.74 -12.35 1.25
N TRP A 106 9.45 -11.06 1.25
CA TRP A 106 10.29 -10.06 0.59
C TRP A 106 11.22 -9.34 1.59
N PRO A 107 12.46 -8.97 1.18
CA PRO A 107 13.39 -8.27 2.04
C PRO A 107 12.94 -6.83 2.30
N VAL A 108 13.35 -6.30 3.45
CA VAL A 108 13.19 -4.89 3.79
C VAL A 108 13.92 -4.02 2.76
N GLY A 109 13.30 -2.90 2.37
CA GLY A 109 13.80 -1.99 1.34
C GLY A 109 13.31 -2.33 -0.07
N THR A 110 12.63 -3.46 -0.28
CA THR A 110 11.95 -3.77 -1.54
C THR A 110 10.89 -2.70 -1.82
N VAL A 111 10.93 -2.13 -3.03
CA VAL A 111 9.88 -1.25 -3.55
C VAL A 111 8.95 -2.07 -4.42
N VAL A 112 7.66 -1.94 -4.18
CA VAL A 112 6.60 -2.65 -4.88
C VAL A 112 5.65 -1.68 -5.55
N GLU A 113 4.94 -2.20 -6.54
CA GLU A 113 3.81 -1.55 -7.20
C GLU A 113 2.57 -2.43 -7.13
N ARG A 114 1.42 -1.82 -7.35
CA ARG A 114 0.15 -2.53 -7.51
C ARG A 114 -0.34 -2.45 -8.95
N ARG A 115 -0.88 -3.55 -9.46
CA ARG A 115 -1.62 -3.64 -10.71
C ARG A 115 -2.85 -4.53 -10.44
N LEU A 116 -3.98 -3.91 -10.15
CA LEU A 116 -5.22 -4.55 -9.71
C LEU A 116 -4.97 -5.42 -8.47
N ASP A 117 -5.17 -6.74 -8.58
CA ASP A 117 -4.99 -7.71 -7.51
C ASP A 117 -3.54 -8.21 -7.39
N ALA A 118 -2.66 -7.83 -8.33
CA ALA A 118 -1.26 -8.18 -8.29
C ALA A 118 -0.42 -7.09 -7.61
N VAL A 119 0.45 -7.51 -6.70
CA VAL A 119 1.55 -6.67 -6.20
C VAL A 119 2.85 -7.24 -6.75
N ASN A 120 3.60 -6.40 -7.46
CA ASN A 120 4.83 -6.78 -8.13
C ASN A 120 6.01 -6.00 -7.55
N VAL A 121 7.19 -6.62 -7.58
CA VAL A 121 8.42 -5.94 -7.21
C VAL A 121 8.82 -4.96 -8.30
N ARG A 122 9.08 -3.72 -7.91
CA ARG A 122 9.55 -2.64 -8.79
C ARG A 122 11.05 -2.38 -8.64
N ASP A 123 11.59 -2.56 -7.45
CA ASP A 123 13.04 -2.47 -7.17
C ASP A 123 13.37 -3.35 -5.97
N TRP A 124 14.43 -4.15 -6.08
CA TRP A 124 14.99 -4.86 -4.94
C TRP A 124 15.90 -3.92 -4.14
N PRO A 125 16.07 -4.12 -2.82
CA PRO A 125 17.06 -3.37 -2.06
C PRO A 125 18.44 -3.58 -2.69
N ARG A 126 19.14 -2.50 -3.02
CA ARG A 126 20.52 -2.60 -3.47
C ARG A 126 21.35 -3.01 -2.26
N HIS A 127 21.95 -4.19 -2.34
CA HIS A 127 22.88 -4.82 -1.39
C HIS A 127 23.04 -4.08 -0.04
N ALA A 128 22.43 -4.64 1.01
CA ALA A 128 22.75 -4.33 2.40
C ALA A 128 24.20 -4.69 2.73
#